data_AF-A0AA38GAY2-F1
#
_entry.id   AF-A0AA38GAY2-F1
#
_cell.length_a   1.000
_cell.length_b   1.000
_cell.length_c   1.000
_cell.angle_alpha   90.00
_cell.angle_beta   90.00
_cell.angle_gamma   90.00
#
_symmetry.space_group_name_H-M   'P 1'
#
loop_
_entity.id
_entity.type
_entity.pdbx_description
1 polymer ?
#
loop_
_entity_poly.entity_id
_entity_poly.type
_entity_poly.pdbx_seq_one_letter_code
_entity_poly.pdbx_strand_id
1 'polypeptide(L)'
;FLLITNGILASYSFVQGLRCVLSIYIGSPLLSKPLAWLIFGFDQAMAYLSVAAAAAAAESAYLAERGQIEFQWIKVCEFFGKFCIQVGEGLVTAFLASLCMVTVSGISAYHLFRL
;
A
#
# COMPACT_ATOMS: atom_id res chain seq x y z
N PHE A 1 -5.53 -9.42 6.33
CA PHE A 1 -4.39 -8.49 6.49
C PHE A 1 -4.44 -7.36 5.48
N LEU A 2 -4.50 -7.63 4.16
CA LEU A 2 -4.55 -6.61 3.11
C LEU A 2 -5.57 -5.49 3.32
N LEU A 3 -6.82 -5.83 3.68
CA LEU A 3 -7.88 -4.85 3.98
C LEU A 3 -7.49 -3.85 5.08
N ILE A 4 -6.92 -4.34 6.18
CA ILE A 4 -6.50 -3.49 7.32
C ILE A 4 -5.35 -2.58 6.88
N THR A 5 -4.36 -3.13 6.19
CA THR A 5 -3.23 -2.37 5.64
C THR A 5 -3.71 -1.27 4.69
N ASN A 6 -4.65 -1.58 3.78
CA ASN A 6 -5.24 -0.58 2.89
C ASN A 6 -5.99 0.51 3.65
N GLY A 7 -6.68 0.19 4.75
CA GLY A 7 -7.30 1.19 5.61
C GLY A 7 -6.28 2.15 6.25
N ILE A 8 -5.15 1.61 6.73
CA ILE A 8 -4.05 2.41 7.28
C ILE A 8 -3.43 3.29 6.18
N LEU A 9 -3.19 2.73 4.99
CA LEU A 9 -2.69 3.45 3.81
C LEU A 9 -3.60 4.59 3.40
N ALA A 10 -4.91 4.34 3.29
CA ALA A 10 -5.88 5.36 2.94
C ALA A 10 -5.91 6.50 3.97
N SER A 11 -5.88 6.17 5.26
CA SER A 11 -5.86 7.16 6.34
C SER A 11 -4.60 8.01 6.30
N TYR A 12 -3.44 7.39 6.09
CA TYR A 12 -2.16 8.08 5.96
C TYR A 12 -2.13 9.01 4.75
N SER A 13 -2.53 8.51 3.58
CA SER A 13 -2.60 9.28 2.34
C SER A 13 -3.58 10.45 2.45
N PHE A 14 -4.69 10.28 3.16
CA PHE A 14 -5.64 11.36 3.43
C PHE A 14 -4.99 12.47 4.27
N VAL A 15 -4.27 12.12 5.34
CA VAL A 15 -3.55 13.09 6.19
C VAL A 15 -2.46 13.83 5.39
N GLN A 16 -1.70 13.11 4.55
CA GLN A 16 -0.70 13.73 3.68
C GLN A 16 -1.31 14.66 2.63
N GLY A 17 -2.44 14.26 2.02
CA GLY A 17 -3.20 15.08 1.09
C GLY A 17 -3.70 16.37 1.74
N LEU A 18 -4.25 16.28 2.96
CA LEU A 18 -4.70 17.44 3.71
C LEU A 18 -3.54 18.40 4.00
N ARG A 19 -2.37 17.88 4.40
CA ARG A 19 -1.17 18.70 4.59
C ARG A 19 -0.72 19.40 3.31
N CYS A 20 -0.76 18.70 2.18
CA CYS A 20 -0.42 19.28 0.88
C CYS A 20 -1.35 20.44 0.53
N VAL A 21 -2.67 20.25 0.66
CA VAL A 21 -3.68 21.29 0.41
C VAL A 21 -3.50 22.49 1.34
N LEU A 22 -3.26 22.24 2.64
CA LEU A 22 -3.01 23.32 3.60
C LEU A 22 -1.73 24.09 3.29
N SER A 23 -0.68 23.42 2.84
CA SER A 23 0.58 24.07 2.44
C SER A 23 0.38 24.98 1.23
N ILE A 24 -0.43 24.57 0.24
CA ILE A 24 -0.81 25.40 -0.90
C ILE A 24 -1.61 26.63 -0.45
N TYR A 25 -2.57 26.43 0.45
CA TYR A 25 -3.43 27.53 0.95
C TYR A 25 -2.65 28.57 1.78
N ILE A 26 -1.72 28.12 2.62
CA ILE A 26 -0.89 29.00 3.47
C ILE A 26 0.23 29.67 2.64
N GLY A 27 0.57 29.16 1.46
CA GLY A 27 1.61 29.71 0.59
C GLY A 27 3.04 29.49 1.09
N SER A 28 3.24 28.62 2.10
CA SER A 28 4.56 28.23 2.58
C SER A 28 4.65 26.70 2.77
N PRO A 29 5.83 26.11 2.50
CA PRO A 29 6.03 24.69 2.74
C PRO A 29 5.97 24.41 4.24
N LEU A 30 5.00 23.59 4.66
CA LEU A 30 4.86 23.15 6.07
C LEU A 30 5.88 22.03 6.38
N LEU A 31 7.17 22.28 6.09
CA LEU A 31 8.25 21.29 6.10
C LEU A 31 9.47 21.82 6.84
N SER A 32 9.73 21.25 8.03
CA SER A 32 10.98 21.43 8.77
C SER A 32 11.87 20.20 8.63
N LYS A 33 13.20 20.33 8.83
CA LYS A 33 14.14 19.18 8.80
C LYS A 33 13.70 17.96 9.62
N PRO A 34 13.30 18.08 10.90
CA PRO A 34 12.86 16.91 11.68
C PRO A 34 11.54 16.31 11.15
N LEU A 35 10.64 17.17 10.66
CA LEU A 35 9.36 16.73 10.11
C LEU A 35 9.55 15.99 8.76
N ALA A 36 10.51 16.41 7.95
CA ALA A 36 10.87 15.73 6.70
C ALA A 36 11.41 14.32 6.97
N TRP A 37 12.29 14.14 7.97
CA TRP A 37 12.75 12.82 8.41
C TRP A 37 11.60 11.93 8.87
N LEU A 38 10.67 12.48 9.66
CA LEU A 38 9.50 11.75 10.13
C LEU A 38 8.60 11.31 8.97
N ILE A 39 8.29 12.21 8.03
CA ILE A 39 7.49 11.90 6.84
C ILE A 39 8.15 10.78 6.03
N PHE A 40 9.45 10.92 5.71
CA PHE A 40 10.20 9.90 4.99
C PHE A 40 10.16 8.53 5.70
N GLY A 41 10.35 8.51 7.02
CA GLY A 41 10.27 7.27 7.81
C GLY A 41 8.89 6.60 7.71
N PHE A 42 7.81 7.38 7.80
CA PHE A 42 6.46 6.86 7.62
C PHE A 42 6.18 6.44 6.17
N ASP A 43 6.58 7.22 5.17
CA ASP A 43 6.42 6.86 3.75
C ASP A 43 7.09 5.52 3.45
N GLN A 44 8.31 5.34 3.94
CA GLN A 44 9.07 4.11 3.79
C GLN A 44 8.37 2.93 4.48
N ALA A 45 7.93 3.10 5.73
CA ALA A 45 7.22 2.06 6.47
C ALA A 45 5.92 1.65 5.77
N MET A 46 5.17 2.62 5.26
CA MET A 46 3.92 2.38 4.54
C MET A 46 4.15 1.70 3.18
N ALA A 47 5.21 2.06 2.47
CA ALA A 47 5.61 1.37 1.25
C ALA A 47 5.93 -0.11 1.51
N TYR A 48 6.78 -0.42 2.50
CA TYR A 48 7.08 -1.80 2.87
C TYR A 48 5.86 -2.58 3.33
N LEU A 49 5.02 -1.96 4.17
CA LEU A 49 3.80 -2.60 4.67
C LEU A 49 2.83 -2.93 3.52
N SER A 50 2.68 -2.02 2.56
CA SER A 50 1.81 -2.21 1.38
C SER A 50 2.28 -3.37 0.50
N VAL A 51 3.58 -3.44 0.21
CA VAL A 51 4.18 -4.51 -0.60
C VAL A 51 4.07 -5.85 0.11
N ALA A 52 4.37 -5.90 1.40
CA ALA A 52 4.24 -7.12 2.21
C ALA A 52 2.79 -7.62 2.25
N ALA A 53 1.83 -6.70 2.42
CA ALA A 53 0.41 -7.06 2.44
C ALA A 53 -0.09 -7.57 1.08
N ALA A 54 0.32 -6.92 -0.01
CA ALA A 54 -0.03 -7.34 -1.37
C ALA A 54 0.60 -8.71 -1.70
N ALA A 55 1.87 -8.93 -1.33
CA ALA A 55 2.55 -10.21 -1.53
C ALA A 55 1.87 -11.35 -0.75
N ALA A 56 1.56 -11.14 0.53
CA ALA A 56 0.87 -12.15 1.34
C ALA A 56 -0.54 -12.47 0.78
N ALA A 57 -1.26 -11.45 0.29
CA ALA A 57 -2.55 -11.66 -0.35
C ALA A 57 -2.42 -12.40 -1.68
N ALA A 58 -1.39 -12.11 -2.48
CA ALA A 58 -1.12 -12.80 -3.73
C ALA A 58 -0.80 -14.28 -3.52
N GLU A 59 -0.03 -14.61 -2.49
CA GLU A 59 0.25 -16.00 -2.12
C GLU A 59 -1.05 -16.72 -1.72
N SER A 60 -1.90 -16.08 -0.90
CA SER A 60 -3.20 -16.68 -0.54
C SER A 60 -4.13 -16.88 -1.75
N ALA A 61 -4.11 -15.95 -2.72
CA ALA A 61 -4.87 -16.06 -3.94
C ALA A 61 -4.34 -17.19 -4.85
N TYR A 62 -3.01 -17.30 -4.97
CA TYR A 62 -2.36 -18.38 -5.72
C TYR A 62 -2.77 -19.75 -5.19
N LEU A 63 -2.80 -19.89 -3.87
CA LEU A 63 -3.18 -21.13 -3.22
C LEU A 63 -4.69 -21.41 -3.35
N ALA A 64 -5.54 -20.38 -3.37
CA ALA A 64 -6.97 -20.52 -3.65
C ALA A 64 -7.27 -20.99 -5.09
N GLU A 65 -6.42 -20.65 -6.06
CA GLU A 65 -6.57 -21.04 -7.46
C GLU A 65 -5.99 -22.44 -7.74
N ARG A 66 -4.78 -22.72 -7.24
CA ARG A 66 -4.06 -23.96 -7.53
C ARG A 66 -4.38 -25.09 -6.55
N GLY A 67 -4.73 -24.77 -5.31
CA GLY A 67 -4.81 -25.74 -4.21
C GLY A 67 -3.44 -26.34 -3.87
N GLN A 68 -3.41 -27.17 -2.82
CA GLN A 68 -2.24 -27.96 -2.42
C GLN A 68 -2.72 -29.32 -1.87
N ILE A 69 -2.55 -30.39 -2.66
CA ILE A 69 -3.04 -31.72 -2.31
C ILE A 69 -2.38 -32.30 -1.04
N GLU A 70 -1.09 -32.02 -0.85
CA GLU A 70 -0.30 -32.51 0.29
C GLU A 70 -0.82 -31.97 1.63
N PHE A 71 -1.34 -30.73 1.61
CA PHE A 71 -1.94 -30.07 2.76
C PHE A 71 -3.48 -30.13 2.76
N GLN A 72 -4.07 -30.94 1.87
CA GLN A 72 -5.54 -31.05 1.69
C GLN A 72 -6.22 -29.70 1.40
N TRP A 73 -5.51 -28.78 0.76
CA TRP A 73 -6.04 -27.47 0.39
C TRP A 73 -6.76 -27.54 -0.95
N ILE A 74 -8.07 -27.29 -0.90
CA ILE A 74 -8.97 -27.32 -2.05
C ILE A 74 -8.84 -26.06 -2.91
N LYS A 75 -9.18 -26.19 -4.20
CA LYS A 75 -9.27 -25.06 -5.13
C LYS A 75 -10.54 -24.26 -4.88
N VAL A 76 -10.47 -23.31 -3.96
CA VAL A 76 -11.61 -22.46 -3.57
C VAL A 76 -12.21 -21.73 -4.77
N CYS A 77 -11.38 -21.29 -5.72
CA CYS A 77 -11.85 -20.53 -6.88
C CYS A 77 -12.68 -21.36 -7.88
N GLU A 78 -12.65 -22.69 -7.80
CA GLU A 78 -13.51 -23.56 -8.63
C GLU A 78 -14.98 -23.46 -8.18
N PHE A 79 -15.21 -23.30 -6.86
CA PHE A 79 -16.55 -23.14 -6.29
C PHE A 79 -17.01 -21.68 -6.28
N PHE A 80 -16.09 -20.74 -6.03
CA PHE A 80 -16.40 -19.32 -5.82
C PHE A 80 -15.78 -18.39 -6.89
N GLY A 81 -15.94 -18.73 -8.17
CA GLY A 81 -15.29 -18.01 -9.27
C GLY A 81 -15.53 -16.49 -9.30
N LYS A 82 -16.77 -16.03 -9.10
CA LYS A 82 -17.09 -14.58 -9.07
C LYS A 82 -16.36 -13.82 -7.96
N PHE A 83 -16.27 -14.43 -6.79
CA PHE A 83 -15.55 -13.86 -5.65
C PHE A 83 -14.04 -13.80 -5.95
N CYS A 84 -13.46 -14.85 -6.54
CA CYS A 84 -12.05 -14.85 -6.90
C CYS A 84 -11.70 -13.78 -7.96
N ILE A 85 -12.57 -13.55 -8.94
CA ILE A 85 -12.36 -12.46 -9.92
C ILE A 85 -12.35 -11.10 -9.21
N GLN A 86 -13.34 -10.85 -8.35
CA GLN A 86 -13.43 -9.57 -7.62
C GLN A 86 -12.24 -9.35 -6.66
N VAL A 87 -11.79 -10.40 -5.96
CA VAL A 87 -10.59 -10.34 -5.12
C VAL A 87 -9.34 -10.12 -5.98
N GLY A 88 -9.25 -10.75 -7.15
CA GLY A 88 -8.16 -10.55 -8.10
C GLY A 88 -8.04 -9.10 -8.57
N GLU A 89 -9.17 -8.46 -8.93
CA GLU A 89 -9.19 -7.02 -9.26
C GLU A 89 -8.74 -6.16 -8.07
N GLY A 90 -9.18 -6.49 -6.85
CA GLY A 90 -8.74 -5.84 -5.62
C GLY A 90 -7.24 -6.01 -5.35
N LEU A 91 -6.66 -7.16 -5.71
CA LEU A 91 -5.24 -7.43 -5.57
C LEU A 91 -4.42 -6.61 -6.57
N VAL A 92 -4.83 -6.56 -7.83
CA VAL A 92 -4.17 -5.74 -8.88
C VAL A 92 -4.14 -4.28 -8.48
N THR A 93 -5.27 -3.74 -8.00
CA THR A 93 -5.34 -2.35 -7.52
C THR A 93 -4.47 -2.11 -6.30
N ALA A 94 -4.34 -3.08 -5.38
CA ALA A 94 -3.42 -2.99 -4.25
C ALA A 94 -1.93 -2.98 -4.67
N PHE A 95 -1.56 -3.73 -5.72
CA PHE A 95 -0.21 -3.67 -6.30
C PHE A 95 0.08 -2.32 -6.97
N LEU A 96 -0.90 -1.76 -7.68
CA LEU A 96 -0.75 -0.41 -8.23
C LEU A 96 -0.58 0.63 -7.11
N ALA A 97 -1.36 0.52 -6.04
CA ALA A 97 -1.24 1.40 -4.88
C ALA A 97 0.13 1.26 -4.18
N SER A 98 0.67 0.04 -4.07
CA SER A 98 1.99 -0.17 -3.47
C SER A 98 3.12 0.45 -4.30
N LEU A 99 3.06 0.36 -5.63
CA LEU A 99 3.99 1.06 -6.53
C LEU A 99 3.92 2.57 -6.33
N CYS A 100 2.72 3.15 -6.25
CA CYS A 100 2.55 4.57 -5.94
C CYS A 100 3.21 4.94 -4.60
N MET A 101 3.01 4.15 -3.54
CA MET A 101 3.64 4.39 -2.24
C MET A 101 5.18 4.33 -2.30
N VAL A 102 5.75 3.40 -3.07
CA VAL A 102 7.20 3.33 -3.29
C VAL A 102 7.70 4.60 -3.99
N THR A 103 6.97 5.11 -4.99
CA THR A 103 7.35 6.37 -5.66
C THR A 103 7.28 7.58 -4.73
N VAL A 104 6.25 7.67 -3.88
CA VAL A 104 6.11 8.73 -2.87
C VAL A 104 7.28 8.70 -1.89
N SER A 105 7.65 7.50 -1.42
CA SER A 105 8.81 7.31 -0.55
C SER A 105 10.12 7.77 -1.22
N GLY A 106 10.31 7.47 -2.51
CA GLY A 106 11.46 7.95 -3.28
C GLY A 106 11.51 9.47 -3.44
N ILE A 107 10.36 10.11 -3.70
CA ILE A 107 10.23 11.57 -3.78
C ILE A 107 10.55 12.21 -2.42
N SER A 108 10.02 11.65 -1.34
CA SER A 108 10.26 12.08 0.05
C SER A 108 11.76 12.02 0.41
N ALA A 109 12.44 10.92 0.04
CA ALA A 109 13.89 10.78 0.20
C ALA A 109 14.67 11.87 -0.56
N TYR A 110 14.32 12.07 -1.84
CA TYR A 110 14.97 13.09 -2.67
C TYR A 110 14.86 14.49 -2.06
N HIS A 111 13.67 14.88 -1.60
CA HIS A 111 13.47 16.18 -0.96
C HIS A 111 14.19 16.30 0.38
N LEU A 112 14.23 15.22 1.18
CA LEU A 112 14.93 15.20 2.46
C LEU A 112 16.44 15.41 2.29
N PHE A 113 17.07 14.67 1.37
CA PHE A 113 18.53 14.76 1.17
C PHE A 113 18.97 16.02 0.44
N ARG A 114 18.06 16.75 -0.19
CA ARG A 114 18.33 18.05 -0.80
C ARG A 114 18.23 19.23 0.19
N LEU A 115 17.71 19.02 1.40
CA LEU A 115 17.38 20.06 2.41
C LEU A 115 18.53 20.37 3.39
#